data_AF-A0A7X0T7W9-F1
#
_entry.id   AF-A0A7X0T7W9-F1
#
_cell.length_a   1.000
_cell.length_b   1.000
_cell.length_c   1.000
_cell.angle_alpha   90.00
_cell.angle_beta   90.00
_cell.angle_gamma   90.00
#
_symmetry.space_group_name_H-M   'P 1'
#
loop_
_entity.id
_entity.type
_entity.pdbx_description
1 polymer ?
#
loop_
_entity_poly.entity_id
_entity_poly.type
_entity_poly.pdbx_seq_one_letter_code
_entity_poly.pdbx_strand_id
1 'polypeptide(L)'
;MNKEMISEELLKDYYEIFSDSAKIKDFSSYYKALVQIIKKYPLEFNNEVRDEWGLNELIIIDENEYIVDKPDLCLSMERKRLVRKYEDIDTLAMAIRDTLWDMVTIYSGKNCPLTPNDELRYIKIVYKDSSNKILLECAECGWTEDIDGDEYTGPIGKVFPVREGEVEKYIK
;
A
#
# COMPACT_ATOMS: atom_id res chain seq x y z
N MET A 1 15.84 -1.05 -18.89
CA MET A 1 16.25 -1.77 -17.67
C MET A 1 16.54 -3.21 -18.02
N ASN A 2 17.69 -3.74 -17.60
CA ASN A 2 17.87 -5.21 -17.55
C ASN A 2 16.89 -5.72 -16.50
N LYS A 3 16.00 -6.65 -16.84
CA LYS A 3 15.23 -7.38 -15.83
C LYS A 3 16.22 -8.22 -15.03
N GLU A 4 16.62 -7.74 -13.87
CA GLU A 4 17.33 -8.57 -12.90
C GLU A 4 16.35 -9.63 -12.42
N MET A 5 16.68 -10.90 -12.68
CA MET A 5 15.90 -12.02 -12.17
C MET A 5 15.88 -11.94 -10.65
N ILE A 6 14.69 -12.04 -10.09
CA ILE A 6 14.50 -12.05 -8.65
C ILE A 6 15.22 -13.24 -8.01
N SER A 7 15.84 -13.04 -6.84
CA SER A 7 16.55 -14.11 -6.16
C SER A 7 15.59 -15.19 -5.66
N GLU A 8 15.99 -16.47 -5.82
CA GLU A 8 15.19 -17.60 -5.33
C GLU A 8 15.03 -17.56 -3.81
N GLU A 9 16.03 -17.02 -3.10
CA GLU A 9 15.99 -16.85 -1.65
C GLU A 9 14.90 -15.85 -1.24
N LEU A 10 14.83 -14.68 -1.88
CA LEU A 10 13.77 -13.70 -1.63
C LEU A 10 12.39 -14.29 -1.86
N LEU A 11 12.20 -14.99 -2.98
CA LEU A 11 10.92 -15.63 -3.27
C LEU A 11 10.54 -16.68 -2.23
N LYS A 12 11.49 -17.52 -1.83
CA LYS A 12 11.27 -18.54 -0.80
C LYS A 12 10.81 -17.89 0.51
N ASP A 13 11.54 -16.89 0.98
CA ASP A 13 11.22 -16.16 2.21
C ASP A 13 9.87 -15.44 2.15
N TYR A 14 9.56 -14.83 1.01
CA TYR A 14 8.26 -14.22 0.76
C TYR A 14 7.14 -15.27 0.84
N TYR A 15 7.30 -16.43 0.21
CA TYR A 15 6.27 -17.48 0.24
C TYR A 15 6.12 -18.13 1.62
N GLU A 16 7.19 -18.19 2.41
CA GLU A 16 7.14 -18.68 3.79
C GLU A 16 6.23 -17.83 4.69
N ILE A 17 5.96 -16.56 4.34
CA ILE A 17 4.95 -15.74 5.03
C ILE A 17 3.60 -16.43 5.04
N PHE A 18 3.18 -16.98 3.89
CA PHE A 18 1.85 -17.59 3.70
C PHE A 18 1.66 -18.88 4.50
N SER A 19 2.76 -19.56 4.82
CA SER A 19 2.76 -20.84 5.52
C SER A 19 2.98 -20.68 7.04
N ASP A 20 3.52 -19.53 7.48
CA ASP A 20 3.77 -19.25 8.89
C ASP A 20 2.52 -18.68 9.57
N SER A 21 1.93 -19.49 10.45
CA SER A 21 0.74 -19.10 11.20
C SER A 21 0.90 -17.85 12.05
N ALA A 22 2.12 -17.56 12.54
CA ALA A 22 2.40 -16.38 13.35
C ALA A 22 2.46 -15.11 12.51
N LYS A 23 2.89 -15.21 11.24
CA LYS A 23 2.95 -14.07 10.32
C LYS A 23 1.58 -13.69 9.77
N ILE A 24 0.61 -14.60 9.70
CA ILE A 24 -0.76 -14.33 9.22
C ILE A 24 -1.82 -14.51 10.33
N LYS A 25 -1.45 -14.27 11.59
CA LYS A 25 -2.40 -14.38 12.71
C LYS A 25 -3.41 -13.22 12.72
N ASP A 26 -2.98 -12.03 12.34
CA ASP A 26 -3.73 -10.78 12.27
C ASP A 26 -3.10 -9.86 11.21
N PHE A 27 -3.79 -8.79 10.83
CA PHE A 27 -3.32 -7.88 9.78
C PHE A 27 -2.03 -7.15 10.17
N SER A 28 -1.85 -6.80 11.45
CA SER A 28 -0.61 -6.19 11.97
C SER A 28 0.61 -7.07 11.75
N SER A 29 0.48 -8.36 12.07
CA SER A 29 1.55 -9.34 11.87
C SER A 29 1.86 -9.57 10.40
N TYR A 30 0.82 -9.56 9.56
CA TYR A 30 0.98 -9.75 8.12
C TYR A 30 1.65 -8.55 7.46
N TYR A 31 1.21 -7.33 7.80
CA TYR A 31 1.84 -6.08 7.40
C TYR A 31 3.32 -6.06 7.77
N LYS A 32 3.64 -6.37 9.04
CA LYS A 32 5.02 -6.47 9.53
C LYS A 32 5.85 -7.46 8.72
N ALA A 33 5.30 -8.63 8.43
CA ALA A 33 6.01 -9.68 7.69
C ALA A 33 6.38 -9.19 6.28
N LEU A 34 5.47 -8.52 5.58
CA LEU A 34 5.73 -7.94 4.26
C LEU A 34 6.79 -6.81 4.32
N VAL A 35 6.67 -5.91 5.30
CA VAL A 35 7.66 -4.84 5.52
C VAL A 35 9.05 -5.40 5.85
N GLN A 36 9.11 -6.50 6.62
CA GLN A 36 10.36 -7.18 6.95
C GLN A 36 11.04 -7.79 5.72
N ILE A 37 10.28 -8.34 4.76
CA ILE A 37 10.83 -8.81 3.49
C ILE A 37 11.52 -7.68 2.74
N ILE A 38 10.85 -6.54 2.58
CA ILE A 38 11.41 -5.36 1.89
C ILE A 38 12.72 -4.93 2.57
N LYS A 39 12.74 -4.90 3.91
CA LYS A 39 13.92 -4.50 4.69
C LYS A 39 15.05 -5.55 4.67
N LYS A 40 14.73 -6.83 4.55
CA LYS A 40 15.71 -7.94 4.53
C LYS A 40 16.50 -7.99 3.22
N TYR A 41 15.89 -7.60 2.11
CA TYR A 41 16.47 -7.68 0.76
C TYR A 41 16.70 -6.29 0.13
N PRO A 42 17.61 -5.46 0.68
CA PRO A 42 17.78 -4.06 0.25
C PRO A 42 18.48 -3.91 -1.11
N LEU A 43 19.10 -4.97 -1.65
CA LEU A 43 19.68 -4.95 -2.99
C LEU A 43 18.58 -5.06 -4.05
N GLU A 44 17.63 -5.97 -3.83
CA GLU A 44 16.45 -6.14 -4.66
C GLU A 44 15.47 -4.96 -4.46
N PHE A 45 15.09 -4.67 -3.21
CA PHE A 45 14.28 -3.50 -2.86
C PHE A 45 15.15 -2.27 -2.63
N ASN A 46 15.94 -1.91 -3.64
CA ASN A 46 16.77 -0.71 -3.62
C ASN A 46 15.91 0.58 -3.60
N ASN A 47 16.55 1.75 -3.53
CA ASN A 47 15.83 3.02 -3.48
C ASN A 47 14.96 3.28 -4.71
N GLU A 48 15.44 2.91 -5.91
CA GLU A 48 14.72 3.12 -7.16
C GLU A 48 13.42 2.32 -7.18
N VAL A 49 13.48 1.01 -6.90
CA VAL A 49 12.29 0.13 -6.82
C VAL A 49 11.33 0.63 -5.74
N ARG A 50 11.84 1.04 -4.57
CA ARG A 50 10.98 1.50 -3.47
C ARG A 50 10.32 2.84 -3.76
N ASP A 51 11.01 3.76 -4.43
CA ASP A 51 10.46 5.05 -4.83
C ASP A 51 9.45 4.87 -5.98
N GLU A 52 9.77 4.06 -6.99
CA GLU A 52 8.89 3.79 -8.15
C GLU A 52 7.56 3.19 -7.71
N TRP A 53 7.60 2.21 -6.81
CA TRP A 53 6.40 1.53 -6.31
C TRP A 53 5.81 2.17 -5.05
N GLY A 54 6.27 3.34 -4.61
CA GLY A 54 5.73 4.05 -3.43
C GLY A 54 5.82 3.24 -2.12
N LEU A 55 6.80 2.33 -2.02
CA LEU A 55 7.00 1.48 -0.84
C LEU A 55 7.67 2.25 0.30
N ASN A 56 8.42 3.31 0.01
CA ASN A 56 9.16 4.07 1.02
C ASN A 56 8.23 4.64 2.10
N GLU A 57 7.08 5.15 1.71
CA GLU A 57 6.09 5.72 2.61
C GLU A 57 5.38 4.62 3.41
N LEU A 58 5.11 3.46 2.82
CA LEU A 58 4.45 2.34 3.49
C LEU A 58 5.34 1.66 4.54
N ILE A 59 6.64 1.47 4.28
CA ILE A 59 7.52 0.72 5.20
C ILE A 59 7.93 1.48 6.48
N ILE A 60 7.54 2.76 6.60
CA ILE A 60 7.91 3.64 7.72
C ILE A 60 6.73 4.00 8.64
N ILE A 61 5.49 3.65 8.29
CA ILE A 61 4.34 3.92 9.16
C ILE A 61 4.28 2.91 10.33
N ASP A 62 3.59 3.31 11.41
CA ASP A 62 3.28 2.41 12.52
C ASP A 62 1.99 1.63 12.21
N GLU A 63 2.12 0.32 12.05
CA GLU A 63 0.98 -0.53 11.73
C GLU A 63 -0.15 -0.50 12.78
N ASN A 64 0.15 -0.14 14.04
CA ASN A 64 -0.86 -0.05 15.10
C ASN A 64 -1.68 1.24 15.00
N GLU A 65 -1.21 2.24 14.26
CA GLU A 65 -1.93 3.50 14.03
C GLU A 65 -2.66 3.52 12.67
N TYR A 66 -2.19 2.75 11.68
CA TYR A 66 -2.66 2.87 10.29
C TYR A 66 -3.46 1.68 9.77
N ILE A 67 -3.35 0.49 10.37
CA ILE A 67 -4.16 -0.65 9.91
C ILE A 67 -5.61 -0.41 10.27
N VAL A 68 -6.49 -0.56 9.28
CA VAL A 68 -7.93 -0.38 9.45
C VAL A 68 -8.58 -1.62 10.06
N ASP A 69 -9.70 -1.43 10.74
CA ASP A 69 -10.44 -2.53 11.39
C ASP A 69 -10.98 -3.58 10.41
N LYS A 70 -11.34 -3.15 9.21
CA LYS A 70 -11.89 -4.00 8.14
C LYS A 70 -11.14 -3.79 6.82
N PRO A 71 -9.91 -4.31 6.69
CA PRO A 71 -9.15 -4.27 5.46
C PRO A 71 -9.92 -4.92 4.30
N ASP A 72 -9.66 -4.46 3.08
CA ASP A 72 -10.18 -5.08 1.86
C ASP A 72 -9.35 -6.32 1.48
N LEU A 73 -9.15 -7.20 2.46
CA LEU A 73 -8.27 -8.35 2.40
C LEU A 73 -8.81 -9.44 3.33
N CYS A 74 -8.78 -10.69 2.87
CA CYS A 74 -9.10 -11.84 3.70
C CYS A 74 -7.84 -12.65 4.02
N LEU A 75 -7.36 -12.61 5.28
CA LEU A 75 -6.18 -13.37 5.72
C LEU A 75 -6.30 -14.89 5.45
N SER A 76 -7.51 -15.44 5.53
CA SER A 76 -7.73 -16.87 5.24
C SER A 76 -7.55 -17.21 3.76
N MET A 77 -7.77 -16.24 2.88
CA MET A 77 -7.49 -16.34 1.44
C MET A 77 -6.02 -16.08 1.15
N GLU A 78 -5.37 -15.17 1.87
CA GLU A 78 -3.91 -14.97 1.76
C GLU A 78 -3.13 -16.24 2.10
N ARG A 79 -3.55 -16.97 3.14
CA ARG A 79 -2.99 -18.31 3.46
C ARG A 79 -3.14 -19.34 2.34
N LYS A 80 -4.13 -19.15 1.48
CA LYS A 80 -4.43 -20.02 0.32
C LYS A 80 -3.97 -19.42 -0.99
N ARG A 81 -3.31 -18.25 -0.96
CA ARG A 81 -2.84 -17.55 -2.16
C ARG A 81 -1.89 -18.51 -2.85
N LEU A 82 -2.31 -18.96 -4.04
CA LEU A 82 -1.44 -19.79 -4.87
C LEU A 82 -0.17 -18.99 -5.11
N VAL A 83 0.97 -19.65 -4.94
CA VAL A 83 2.29 -19.10 -5.24
C VAL A 83 2.26 -18.55 -6.66
N ARG A 84 2.06 -17.23 -6.80
CA ARG A 84 2.20 -16.55 -8.08
C ARG A 84 3.68 -16.58 -8.40
N LYS A 85 4.03 -17.01 -9.60
CA LYS A 85 5.43 -16.95 -10.04
C LYS A 85 5.77 -15.50 -10.37
N TYR A 86 6.50 -14.83 -9.47
CA TYR A 86 7.09 -13.53 -9.75
C TYR A 86 8.41 -13.73 -10.48
N GLU A 87 8.58 -13.10 -11.64
CA GLU A 87 9.76 -13.28 -12.48
C GLU A 87 10.77 -12.13 -12.35
N ASP A 88 10.32 -10.99 -11.83
CA ASP A 88 11.11 -9.79 -11.61
C ASP A 88 10.70 -9.10 -10.30
N ILE A 89 11.56 -8.19 -9.84
CA ILE A 89 11.35 -7.45 -8.60
C ILE A 89 10.17 -6.49 -8.68
N ASP A 90 9.89 -5.91 -9.85
CA ASP A 90 8.81 -4.94 -10.05
C ASP A 90 7.44 -5.56 -9.79
N THR A 91 7.20 -6.75 -10.35
CA THR A 91 5.94 -7.48 -10.14
C THR A 91 5.75 -7.90 -8.70
N LEU A 92 6.82 -8.25 -7.99
CA LEU A 92 6.74 -8.54 -6.55
C LEU A 92 6.50 -7.26 -5.74
N ALA A 93 7.24 -6.19 -6.02
CA ALA A 93 7.12 -4.90 -5.34
C ALA A 93 5.71 -4.31 -5.48
N MET A 94 5.15 -4.33 -6.69
CA MET A 94 3.76 -3.95 -6.95
C MET A 94 2.78 -4.81 -6.15
N ALA A 95 2.94 -6.14 -6.14
CA ALA A 95 2.03 -7.01 -5.40
C ALA A 95 2.11 -6.80 -3.88
N ILE A 96 3.31 -6.55 -3.34
CA ILE A 96 3.49 -6.20 -1.93
C ILE A 96 2.87 -4.84 -1.65
N ARG A 97 3.12 -3.82 -2.48
CA ARG A 97 2.54 -2.47 -2.37
C ARG A 97 1.02 -2.54 -2.30
N ASP A 98 0.37 -3.24 -3.22
CA ASP A 98 -1.08 -3.35 -3.28
C ASP A 98 -1.61 -3.99 -1.99
N THR A 99 -1.02 -5.12 -1.59
CA THR A 99 -1.40 -5.83 -0.35
C THR A 99 -1.20 -4.95 0.90
N LEU A 100 -0.16 -4.12 0.94
CA LEU A 100 0.06 -3.17 2.04
C LEU A 100 -1.02 -2.08 2.04
N TRP A 101 -1.39 -1.54 0.88
CA TRP A 101 -2.48 -0.56 0.76
C TRP A 101 -3.83 -1.16 1.17
N ASP A 102 -4.13 -2.40 0.80
CA ASP A 102 -5.40 -3.07 1.18
C ASP A 102 -5.61 -3.12 2.70
N MET A 103 -4.52 -3.10 3.48
CA MET A 103 -4.54 -3.11 4.95
C MET A 103 -4.66 -1.74 5.62
N VAL A 104 -4.34 -0.65 4.91
CA VAL A 104 -4.25 0.71 5.49
C VAL A 104 -5.16 1.72 4.79
N THR A 105 -5.91 1.29 3.78
CA THR A 105 -6.78 2.16 3.00
C THR A 105 -8.07 2.44 3.76
N ILE A 106 -8.37 3.72 3.93
CA ILE A 106 -9.69 4.20 4.36
C ILE A 106 -10.40 4.72 3.11
N TYR A 107 -11.48 4.05 2.73
CA TYR A 107 -12.32 4.48 1.62
C TYR A 107 -13.35 5.52 2.05
N SER A 108 -13.75 6.39 1.12
CA SER A 108 -14.56 7.59 1.40
C SER A 108 -16.07 7.42 1.23
N GLY A 109 -16.53 6.27 0.71
CA GLY A 109 -17.89 6.02 0.25
C GLY A 109 -18.22 6.66 -1.10
N LYS A 110 -17.29 7.43 -1.70
CA LYS A 110 -17.51 8.14 -2.96
C LYS A 110 -16.89 7.38 -4.13
N ASN A 111 -17.66 7.17 -5.19
CA ASN A 111 -17.16 6.57 -6.42
C ASN A 111 -16.30 7.54 -7.21
N CYS A 112 -15.28 7.01 -7.87
CA CYS A 112 -14.47 7.74 -8.82
C CYS A 112 -15.32 8.20 -10.02
N PRO A 113 -15.21 9.48 -10.44
CA PRO A 113 -15.98 9.99 -11.58
C PRO A 113 -15.52 9.40 -12.93
N LEU A 114 -14.29 8.89 -13.00
CA LEU A 114 -13.73 8.29 -14.22
C LEU A 114 -13.90 6.76 -14.27
N THR A 115 -13.85 6.10 -13.12
CA THR A 115 -14.06 4.64 -12.98
C THR A 115 -15.23 4.38 -12.03
N PRO A 116 -16.48 4.28 -12.53
CA PRO A 116 -17.69 4.34 -11.68
C PRO A 116 -17.86 3.23 -10.63
N ASN A 117 -17.01 2.20 -10.66
CA ASN A 117 -17.02 1.08 -9.73
C ASN A 117 -15.88 1.12 -8.71
N ASP A 118 -14.94 2.05 -8.85
CA ASP A 118 -13.83 2.19 -7.91
C ASP A 118 -14.15 3.29 -6.92
N GLU A 119 -13.93 3.01 -5.64
CA GLU A 119 -14.15 3.95 -4.56
C GLU A 119 -12.89 4.80 -4.34
N LEU A 120 -13.07 6.10 -4.11
CA LEU A 120 -11.97 6.98 -3.78
C LEU A 120 -11.49 6.68 -2.36
N ARG A 121 -10.18 6.54 -2.21
CA ARG A 121 -9.50 6.41 -0.91
C ARG A 121 -9.02 7.75 -0.40
N TYR A 122 -9.02 7.92 0.92
CA TYR A 122 -8.32 9.04 1.54
C TYR A 122 -6.80 8.82 1.46
N ILE A 123 -6.09 9.85 1.01
CA ILE A 123 -4.63 9.90 1.01
C ILE A 123 -4.15 11.20 1.65
N LYS A 124 -2.91 11.19 2.15
CA LYS A 124 -2.22 12.36 2.67
C LYS A 124 -1.02 12.66 1.77
N ILE A 125 -1.06 13.78 1.07
CA ILE A 125 0.11 14.27 0.34
C ILE A 125 0.97 15.07 1.32
N VAL A 126 2.25 14.72 1.42
CA VAL A 126 3.26 15.46 2.19
C VAL A 126 4.24 16.14 1.22
N TYR A 127 4.35 17.45 1.33
CA TYR A 127 5.20 18.28 0.46
C TYR A 127 6.62 18.44 1.03
N LYS A 128 7.53 18.98 0.22
CA LYS A 128 8.94 19.19 0.59
C LYS A 128 9.14 20.11 1.80
N ASP A 129 8.23 21.06 2.01
CA ASP A 129 8.24 21.98 3.15
C ASP A 129 7.59 21.38 4.41
N SER A 130 7.27 20.08 4.39
CA SER A 130 6.57 19.34 5.46
C SER A 130 5.12 19.75 5.69
N SER A 131 4.57 20.67 4.89
CA SER A 131 3.12 20.87 4.84
C SER A 131 2.45 19.63 4.24
N ASN A 132 1.16 19.43 4.54
CA ASN A 132 0.41 18.30 4.03
C ASN A 132 -1.04 18.66 3.70
N LYS A 133 -1.67 17.84 2.86
CA LYS A 133 -3.08 17.94 2.50
C LYS A 133 -3.71 16.55 2.43
N ILE A 134 -4.92 16.44 2.96
CA ILE A 134 -5.76 15.24 2.77
C ILE A 134 -6.54 15.42 1.49
N LEU A 135 -6.52 14.39 0.65
CA LEU A 135 -7.20 14.31 -0.64
C LEU A 135 -7.91 12.97 -0.77
N LEU A 136 -8.73 12.86 -1.81
CA LEU A 136 -9.35 11.63 -2.26
C LEU A 136 -8.69 11.20 -3.57
N GLU A 137 -8.30 9.94 -3.68
CA GLU A 137 -7.61 9.38 -4.85
C GLU A 137 -8.27 8.07 -5.30
N CYS A 138 -8.40 7.87 -6.61
CA CYS A 138 -8.72 6.56 -7.19
C CYS A 138 -7.44 5.73 -7.33
N ALA A 139 -7.38 4.56 -6.69
CA ALA A 139 -6.21 3.69 -6.76
C ALA A 139 -5.94 3.14 -8.17
N GLU A 140 -6.96 3.00 -9.01
CA GLU A 140 -6.85 2.41 -10.36
C GLU A 140 -6.42 3.45 -11.41
N CYS A 141 -7.08 4.61 -11.45
CA CYS A 141 -6.86 5.60 -12.52
C CYS A 141 -6.09 6.86 -12.07
N GLY A 142 -5.81 7.01 -10.78
CA GLY A 142 -5.08 8.15 -10.22
C GLY A 142 -5.87 9.46 -10.19
N TRP A 143 -7.18 9.44 -10.49
CA TRP A 143 -8.03 10.62 -10.30
C TRP A 143 -7.92 11.11 -8.87
N THR A 144 -7.61 12.39 -8.69
CA THR A 144 -7.42 12.98 -7.36
C THR A 144 -8.29 14.23 -7.24
N GLU A 145 -8.98 14.35 -6.11
CA GLU A 145 -9.82 15.50 -5.77
C GLU A 145 -9.59 15.90 -4.32
N ASP A 146 -9.96 17.13 -3.96
CA ASP A 146 -9.97 17.54 -2.57
C ASP A 146 -11.23 17.04 -1.82
N ILE A 147 -11.29 17.34 -0.52
CA ILE A 147 -12.39 16.93 0.35
C ILE A 147 -13.75 17.52 -0.04
N ASP A 148 -13.76 18.60 -0.82
CA ASP A 148 -14.97 19.27 -1.30
C ASP A 148 -15.44 18.68 -2.63
N GLY A 149 -14.61 17.83 -3.25
CA GLY A 149 -14.91 17.08 -4.47
C GLY A 149 -14.44 17.76 -5.75
N ASP A 150 -13.61 18.80 -5.64
CA ASP A 150 -13.01 19.50 -6.79
C ASP A 150 -11.70 18.82 -7.21
N GLU A 151 -11.45 18.72 -8.53
CA GLU A 151 -10.22 18.12 -9.07
C GLU A 151 -8.98 18.82 -8.49
N TYR A 152 -8.07 18.01 -7.94
CA TYR A 152 -6.85 18.53 -7.34
C TYR A 152 -5.78 18.77 -8.41
N THR A 153 -5.49 20.04 -8.68
CA THR A 153 -4.47 20.49 -9.65
C THR A 153 -3.24 21.10 -8.98
N GLY A 154 -3.09 20.89 -7.66
CA GLY A 154 -1.99 21.45 -6.88
C GLY A 154 -0.65 20.75 -7.08
N PRO A 155 0.38 21.13 -6.30
CA PRO A 155 1.70 20.51 -6.39
C PRO A 155 1.67 19.02 -6.04
N ILE A 156 2.66 18.29 -6.56
CA ILE A 156 2.89 16.87 -6.28
C ILE A 156 3.73 16.73 -4.99
N GLY A 157 3.43 15.73 -4.18
CA GLY A 157 4.19 15.36 -3.00
C GLY A 157 4.28 13.86 -2.81
N LYS A 158 4.82 13.42 -1.68
CA LYS A 158 4.84 12.00 -1.29
C LYS A 158 3.46 11.59 -0.78
N VAL A 159 2.97 10.44 -1.22
CA VAL A 159 1.64 9.94 -0.88
C VAL A 159 1.75 8.98 0.30
N PHE A 160 1.05 9.31 1.38
CA PHE A 160 0.92 8.50 2.58
C PHE A 160 -0.52 8.03 2.75
N PRO A 161 -0.74 6.87 3.40
CA PRO A 161 -2.05 6.58 3.96
C PRO A 161 -2.42 7.62 5.02
N VAL A 162 -3.71 7.69 5.33
CA VAL A 162 -4.24 8.48 6.44
C VAL A 162 -4.49 7.58 7.65
N ARG A 163 -4.46 8.17 8.84
CA ARG A 163 -5.00 7.52 10.05
C ARG A 163 -6.48 7.82 10.19
N GLU A 164 -7.22 6.95 10.85
CA GLU A 164 -8.66 7.12 11.06
C GLU A 164 -9.00 8.48 11.69
N GLY A 165 -8.32 8.84 12.78
CA GLY A 165 -8.51 10.13 13.45
C GLY A 165 -8.17 11.38 12.60
N GLU A 166 -7.44 11.23 11.47
CA GLU A 166 -7.18 12.34 10.54
C GLU A 166 -8.39 12.63 9.64
N VAL A 167 -9.25 11.63 9.42
CA VAL A 167 -10.37 11.68 8.48
C VAL A 167 -11.76 11.50 9.11
N GLU A 168 -11.85 11.22 10.41
CA GLU A 168 -13.13 11.10 11.14
C GLU A 168 -14.13 12.24 10.84
N LYS A 169 -13.66 13.48 10.71
CA LYS A 169 -14.51 14.65 10.38
C LYS A 169 -15.09 14.65 8.96
N TYR A 170 -14.58 13.81 8.07
CA TYR A 170 -14.98 13.70 6.67
C TYR A 170 -15.84 12.46 6.40
N ILE A 171 -15.73 11.44 7.26
CA ILE A 171 -16.54 10.23 7.20
C ILE A 171 -17.95 10.59 7.70
N LYS A 172 -18.97 10.32 6.87
CA LYS A 172 -20.39 10.59 7.17
C LYS A 172 -21.13 9.35 7.64
#